data_AF-A0A2G9XIR3-F1
#
_entry.id   AF-A0A2G9XIR3-F1
#
_cell.length_a   1.000
_cell.length_b   1.000
_cell.length_c   1.000
_cell.angle_alpha   90.00
_cell.angle_beta   90.00
_cell.angle_gamma   90.00
#
_symmetry.space_group_name_H-M   'P 1'
#
loop_
_entity.id
_entity.type
_entity.pdbx_description
1 polymer ?
#
loop_
_entity_poly.entity_id
_entity_poly.type
_entity_poly.pdbx_seq_one_letter_code
_entity_poly.pdbx_strand_id
1 'polypeptide(L)'
;MRMPKPTIKQKLLLSYLSMALLTVVASAYAVVSLQNLNRLAHAITSQDYVILQTSKNIMDALLAQENTEKKSLIFKDTSFANIFFTRSLEFRNGIAGIKKHHLPGFANVLTQLSSLQDQYDALFHKELALIQENRMEEASLLSEQDGKRIIEAMAGYVRIIGKKTEENIDRRMILFKDQGLTASRITITLSILSLIAGFSL
;
A
#
# COMPACT_ATOMS: atom_id res chain seq x y z
N MET A 1 -4.77 61.43 31.26
CA MET A 1 -5.30 61.09 29.93
C MET A 1 -6.28 59.92 30.09
N ARG A 2 -7.59 60.19 30.13
CA ARG A 2 -8.63 59.14 30.30
C ARG A 2 -8.97 58.60 28.91
N MET A 3 -8.78 57.30 28.67
CA MET A 3 -9.27 56.66 27.45
C MET A 3 -10.81 56.82 27.39
N PRO A 4 -11.38 57.22 26.24
CA PRO A 4 -12.83 57.32 26.09
C PRO A 4 -13.47 55.94 26.28
N LYS A 5 -14.53 55.88 27.09
CA LYS A 5 -15.33 54.66 27.27
C LYS A 5 -15.96 54.29 25.92
N PRO A 6 -15.86 53.03 25.45
CA PRO A 6 -16.45 52.64 24.18
C PRO A 6 -17.96 52.86 24.21
N THR A 7 -18.50 53.47 23.16
CA THR A 7 -19.95 53.60 22.99
C THR A 7 -20.53 52.21 22.72
N ILE A 8 -21.77 51.94 23.16
CA ILE A 8 -22.43 50.62 23.02
C ILE A 8 -22.33 50.04 21.59
N LYS A 9 -22.40 50.92 20.57
CA LYS A 9 -22.23 50.57 19.15
C LYS A 9 -20.83 50.04 18.82
N GLN A 10 -19.77 50.67 19.32
CA GLN A 10 -18.39 50.22 19.11
C GLN A 10 -18.12 48.88 19.81
N LYS A 11 -18.73 48.67 20.98
CA LYS A 11 -18.62 47.42 21.73
C LYS A 11 -19.29 46.24 21.00
N LEU A 12 -20.51 46.44 20.50
CA LEU A 12 -21.22 45.47 19.67
C LEU A 12 -20.45 45.15 18.38
N LEU A 13 -19.96 46.17 17.67
CA LEU A 13 -19.25 45.99 16.41
C LEU A 13 -17.94 45.21 16.61
N LEU A 14 -17.21 45.47 17.69
CA LEU A 14 -15.99 44.71 18.03
C LEU A 14 -16.30 43.25 18.41
N SER A 15 -17.41 43.00 19.12
CA SER A 15 -17.89 41.65 19.47
C SER A 15 -18.22 40.82 18.22
N TYR A 16 -19.05 41.37 17.33
CA TYR A 16 -19.43 40.72 16.08
C TYR A 16 -18.23 40.48 15.15
N LEU A 17 -17.28 41.43 15.08
CA LEU A 17 -16.07 41.26 14.28
C LEU A 17 -15.16 40.16 14.84
N SER A 18 -15.03 40.08 16.17
CA SER A 18 -14.26 39.03 16.83
C SER A 18 -14.89 37.65 16.64
N MET A 19 -16.23 37.55 16.77
CA MET A 19 -16.98 36.33 16.49
C MET A 19 -16.77 35.88 15.04
N ALA A 20 -16.97 36.78 14.08
CA ALA A 20 -16.78 36.48 12.66
C ALA A 20 -15.36 36.00 12.35
N LEU A 21 -14.34 36.65 12.92
CA LEU A 21 -12.94 36.25 12.75
C LEU A 21 -12.68 34.84 13.32
N LEU A 22 -13.17 34.56 14.54
CA LEU A 22 -13.00 33.25 15.17
C LEU A 22 -13.72 32.14 14.41
N THR A 23 -14.92 32.41 13.89
CA THR A 23 -15.65 31.45 13.04
C THR A 23 -14.87 31.16 11.76
N VAL A 24 -14.35 32.18 11.08
CA VAL A 24 -13.53 32.00 9.86
C VAL A 24 -12.27 31.18 10.16
N VAL A 25 -11.58 31.44 11.27
CA VAL A 25 -10.39 30.67 11.68
C VAL A 25 -10.74 29.21 11.99
N ALA A 26 -11.85 28.98 12.71
CA ALA A 26 -12.33 27.63 13.02
C ALA A 26 -12.69 26.85 11.74
N SER A 27 -13.42 27.47 10.81
CA SER A 27 -13.76 26.89 9.52
C SER A 27 -12.53 26.61 8.66
N ALA A 28 -11.59 27.55 8.60
CA ALA A 28 -10.34 27.37 7.85
C ALA A 28 -9.53 26.19 8.40
N TYR A 29 -9.40 26.09 9.74
CA TYR A 29 -8.72 24.98 10.39
C TYR A 29 -9.40 23.63 10.11
N ALA A 30 -10.74 23.59 10.21
CA ALA A 30 -11.52 22.38 9.92
C ALA A 30 -11.30 21.91 8.47
N VAL A 31 -11.32 22.83 7.50
CA VAL A 31 -11.07 22.52 6.08
C VAL A 31 -9.66 21.98 5.86
N VAL A 32 -8.63 22.65 6.39
CA VAL A 32 -7.23 22.20 6.26
C VAL A 32 -7.02 20.84 6.90
N SER A 33 -7.60 20.61 8.08
CA SER A 33 -7.51 19.31 8.74
C SER A 33 -8.20 18.21 7.93
N LEU A 34 -9.41 18.47 7.42
CA LEU A 34 -10.13 17.52 6.58
C LEU A 34 -9.33 17.17 5.33
N GLN A 35 -8.68 18.15 4.69
CA GLN A 35 -7.81 17.91 3.55
C GLN A 35 -6.61 17.01 3.89
N ASN A 36 -5.99 17.20 5.06
CA ASN A 36 -4.88 16.37 5.52
C ASN A 36 -5.33 14.92 5.80
N LEU A 37 -6.48 14.74 6.46
CA LEU A 37 -7.08 13.44 6.69
C LEU A 37 -7.44 12.77 5.37
N ASN A 38 -8.05 13.50 4.43
CA ASN A 38 -8.40 12.96 3.13
C ASN A 38 -7.16 12.50 2.34
N ARG A 39 -6.06 13.26 2.41
CA ARG A 39 -4.79 12.86 1.79
C ARG A 39 -4.20 11.60 2.41
N LEU A 40 -4.28 11.45 3.73
CA LEU A 40 -3.85 10.25 4.46
C LEU A 40 -4.71 9.03 4.09
N ALA A 41 -6.04 9.19 4.09
CA ALA A 41 -6.97 8.15 3.68
C ALA A 41 -6.74 7.73 2.23
N HIS A 42 -6.59 8.69 1.31
CA HIS A 42 -6.26 8.40 -0.08
C HIS A 42 -4.94 7.63 -0.20
N ALA A 43 -3.86 8.02 0.48
CA ALA A 43 -2.60 7.29 0.43
C ALA A 43 -2.72 5.83 0.89
N ILE A 44 -3.48 5.58 1.98
CA ILE A 44 -3.76 4.22 2.48
C ILE A 44 -4.53 3.41 1.44
N THR A 45 -5.61 3.96 0.89
CA THR A 45 -6.53 3.23 0.01
C THR A 45 -6.02 3.09 -1.43
N SER A 46 -5.40 4.12 -2.00
CA SER A 46 -5.03 4.14 -3.43
C SER A 46 -3.62 3.64 -3.73
N GLN A 47 -2.75 3.53 -2.73
CA GLN A 47 -1.37 3.11 -2.92
C GLN A 47 -1.04 1.89 -2.06
N ASP A 48 -1.11 2.01 -0.74
CA ASP A 48 -0.65 0.94 0.14
C ASP A 48 -1.55 -0.32 0.04
N TYR A 49 -2.88 -0.15 0.00
CA TYR A 49 -3.81 -1.29 -0.17
C TYR A 49 -3.65 -1.97 -1.54
N VAL A 50 -3.47 -1.20 -2.62
CA VAL A 50 -3.26 -1.72 -3.98
C VAL A 50 -1.99 -2.58 -4.03
N ILE A 51 -0.92 -2.15 -3.38
CA ILE A 51 0.34 -2.90 -3.33
C ILE A 51 0.20 -4.15 -2.46
N LEU A 52 -0.49 -4.06 -1.32
CA LEU A 52 -0.74 -5.22 -0.47
C LEU A 52 -1.53 -6.28 -1.25
N GLN A 53 -2.60 -5.89 -1.93
CA GLN A 53 -3.39 -6.81 -2.75
C GLN A 53 -2.57 -7.36 -3.91
N THR A 54 -1.75 -6.53 -4.58
CA THR A 54 -0.87 -7.00 -5.66
C THR A 54 0.14 -8.02 -5.14
N SER A 55 0.72 -7.83 -3.94
CA SER A 55 1.65 -8.79 -3.34
C SER A 55 1.01 -10.15 -3.06
N LYS A 56 -0.27 -10.16 -2.64
CA LYS A 56 -1.06 -11.39 -2.48
C LYS A 56 -1.26 -12.09 -3.82
N ASN A 57 -1.68 -11.35 -4.85
CA ASN A 57 -1.86 -11.90 -6.20
C ASN A 57 -0.55 -12.47 -6.78
N ILE A 58 0.59 -11.84 -6.51
CA ILE A 58 1.92 -12.35 -6.90
C ILE A 58 2.21 -13.68 -6.18
N MET A 59 1.92 -13.78 -4.87
CA MET A 59 2.08 -15.03 -4.13
C MET A 59 1.18 -16.14 -4.68
N ASP A 60 -0.09 -15.82 -4.98
CA ASP A 60 -1.03 -16.79 -5.55
C ASP A 60 -0.58 -17.27 -6.93
N ALA A 61 -0.09 -16.36 -7.77
CA ALA A 61 0.48 -16.70 -9.08
C ALA A 61 1.71 -17.61 -8.94
N LEU A 62 2.61 -17.34 -7.98
CA LEU A 62 3.79 -18.16 -7.70
C LEU A 62 3.40 -19.58 -7.26
N LEU A 63 2.48 -19.71 -6.31
CA LEU A 63 2.02 -21.02 -5.83
C LEU A 63 1.29 -21.81 -6.93
N ALA A 64 0.54 -21.12 -7.79
CA ALA A 64 -0.10 -21.74 -8.94
C ALA A 64 0.93 -22.18 -10.00
N GLN A 65 1.99 -21.38 -10.20
CA GLN A 65 3.11 -21.70 -11.10
C GLN A 65 3.86 -22.94 -10.61
N GLU A 66 4.23 -23.00 -9.32
CA GLU A 66 4.83 -24.17 -8.67
C GLU A 66 3.95 -25.42 -8.81
N ASN A 67 2.66 -25.31 -8.50
CA ASN A 67 1.73 -26.43 -8.62
C ASN A 67 1.64 -26.93 -10.07
N THR A 68 1.75 -26.04 -11.05
CA THR A 68 1.71 -26.40 -12.48
C THR A 68 2.99 -27.12 -12.90
N GLU A 69 4.15 -26.66 -12.45
CA GLU A 69 5.43 -27.36 -12.62
C GLU A 69 5.37 -28.78 -12.05
N LYS A 70 4.90 -28.94 -10.81
CA LYS A 70 4.79 -30.27 -10.19
C LYS A 70 3.85 -31.17 -10.99
N LYS A 71 2.75 -30.64 -11.52
CA LYS A 71 1.84 -31.38 -12.41
C LYS A 71 2.50 -31.79 -13.71
N SER A 72 3.28 -30.93 -14.36
CA SER A 72 3.98 -31.31 -15.60
C SER A 72 4.97 -32.44 -15.37
N LEU A 73 5.66 -32.46 -14.22
CA LEU A 73 6.57 -33.54 -13.85
C LEU A 73 5.83 -34.86 -13.55
N ILE A 74 4.73 -34.80 -12.79
CA ILE A 74 3.95 -36.00 -12.42
C ILE A 74 3.28 -36.63 -13.64
N PHE A 75 2.65 -35.81 -14.49
CA PHE A 75 1.91 -36.28 -15.66
C PHE A 75 2.78 -36.46 -16.90
N LYS A 76 4.04 -35.99 -16.87
CA LYS A 76 4.96 -35.97 -18.02
C LYS A 76 4.37 -35.25 -19.22
N ASP A 77 3.47 -34.31 -18.96
CA ASP A 77 2.70 -33.62 -19.99
C ASP A 77 3.21 -32.18 -20.13
N THR A 78 3.73 -31.89 -21.32
CA THR A 78 4.22 -30.56 -21.66
C THR A 78 3.09 -29.56 -21.91
N SER A 79 1.83 -30.00 -22.00
CA SER A 79 0.66 -29.12 -22.15
C SER A 79 0.49 -28.16 -20.97
N PHE A 80 0.96 -28.56 -19.78
CA PHE A 80 1.00 -27.70 -18.58
C PHE A 80 1.92 -26.49 -18.73
N ALA A 81 2.84 -26.49 -19.70
CA ALA A 81 3.76 -25.38 -19.92
C ALA A 81 3.03 -24.06 -20.23
N ASN A 82 1.93 -24.12 -20.99
CA ASN A 82 1.15 -22.92 -21.28
C ASN A 82 0.55 -22.29 -20.01
N ILE A 83 0.09 -23.14 -19.09
CA ILE A 83 -0.45 -22.68 -17.80
C ILE A 83 0.68 -22.06 -16.96
N PHE A 84 1.86 -22.69 -16.93
CA PHE A 84 3.02 -22.18 -16.20
C PHE A 84 3.42 -20.79 -16.70
N PHE A 85 3.59 -20.60 -18.01
CA PHE A 85 4.01 -19.31 -18.57
C PHE A 85 2.93 -18.23 -18.44
N THR A 86 1.66 -18.63 -18.43
CA THR A 86 0.56 -17.71 -18.10
C THR A 86 0.70 -17.17 -16.67
N ARG A 87 0.96 -18.05 -15.69
CA ARG A 87 1.19 -17.63 -14.29
C ARG A 87 2.48 -16.83 -14.13
N SER A 88 3.52 -17.16 -14.88
CA SER A 88 4.76 -16.37 -14.94
C SER A 88 4.51 -14.94 -15.42
N LEU A 89 3.68 -14.77 -16.46
CA LEU A 89 3.30 -13.46 -16.95
C LEU A 89 2.47 -12.68 -15.92
N GLU A 90 1.51 -13.32 -15.25
CA GLU A 90 0.73 -12.71 -14.16
C GLU A 90 1.65 -12.22 -13.02
N PHE A 91 2.63 -13.03 -12.63
CA PHE A 91 3.63 -12.68 -11.63
C PHE A 91 4.45 -11.44 -12.05
N ARG A 92 4.96 -11.41 -13.30
CA ARG A 92 5.71 -10.27 -13.86
C ARG A 92 4.86 -9.00 -13.93
N ASN A 93 3.59 -9.13 -14.33
CA ASN A 93 2.65 -8.02 -14.37
C ASN A 93 2.40 -7.46 -12.96
N GLY A 94 2.33 -8.32 -11.94
CA GLY A 94 2.26 -7.91 -10.54
C GLY A 94 3.49 -7.08 -10.13
N ILE A 95 4.71 -7.55 -10.43
CA ILE A 95 5.95 -6.80 -10.17
C ILE A 95 5.91 -5.43 -10.85
N ALA A 96 5.55 -5.40 -12.12
CA ALA A 96 5.46 -4.16 -12.89
C ALA A 96 4.42 -3.20 -12.30
N GLY A 97 3.29 -3.73 -11.81
CA GLY A 97 2.26 -2.98 -11.09
C GLY A 97 2.84 -2.27 -9.86
N ILE A 98 3.56 -2.99 -9.01
CA ILE A 98 4.19 -2.40 -7.81
C ILE A 98 5.26 -1.36 -8.22
N LYS A 99 6.05 -1.63 -9.26
CA LYS A 99 7.10 -0.72 -9.74
C LYS A 99 6.54 0.65 -10.18
N LYS A 100 5.34 0.70 -10.77
CA LYS A 100 4.68 1.95 -11.19
C LYS A 100 4.40 2.91 -10.03
N HIS A 101 4.26 2.40 -8.81
CA HIS A 101 4.01 3.23 -7.62
C HIS A 101 5.27 3.88 -7.02
N HIS A 102 6.46 3.67 -7.62
CA HIS A 102 7.73 4.34 -7.28
C HIS A 102 8.05 4.42 -5.78
N LEU A 103 7.76 3.35 -5.03
CA LEU A 103 7.92 3.38 -3.58
C LEU A 103 9.40 3.24 -3.15
N PRO A 104 9.88 4.11 -2.26
CA PRO A 104 11.23 4.03 -1.73
C PRO A 104 11.43 2.73 -0.93
N GLY A 105 12.53 2.04 -1.20
CA GLY A 105 12.92 0.84 -0.45
C GLY A 105 12.33 -0.48 -0.95
N PHE A 106 11.70 -0.52 -2.13
CA PHE A 106 11.32 -1.75 -2.83
C PHE A 106 12.10 -2.01 -4.13
N ALA A 107 12.81 -1.00 -4.67
CA ALA A 107 13.50 -1.11 -5.95
C ALA A 107 14.43 -2.33 -6.03
N ASN A 108 15.30 -2.53 -5.04
CA ASN A 108 16.21 -3.68 -5.01
C ASN A 108 15.44 -5.01 -4.93
N VAL A 109 14.43 -5.08 -4.04
CA VAL A 109 13.61 -6.30 -3.86
C VAL A 109 12.90 -6.68 -5.16
N LEU A 110 12.31 -5.72 -5.88
CA LEU A 110 11.62 -5.96 -7.15
C LEU A 110 12.58 -6.40 -8.27
N THR A 111 13.79 -5.85 -8.30
CA THR A 111 14.84 -6.27 -9.24
C THR A 111 15.29 -7.71 -8.96
N GLN A 112 15.53 -8.06 -7.70
CA GLN A 112 15.86 -9.44 -7.30
C GLN A 112 14.73 -10.41 -7.65
N LEU A 113 13.48 -10.01 -7.40
CA LEU A 113 12.30 -10.83 -7.70
C LEU A 113 12.13 -11.07 -9.21
N SER A 114 12.42 -10.06 -10.04
CA SER A 114 12.40 -10.19 -11.51
C SER A 114 13.48 -11.17 -12.00
N SER A 115 14.70 -11.05 -11.45
CA SER A 115 15.81 -11.95 -11.78
C SER A 115 15.53 -13.40 -11.36
N LEU A 116 14.91 -13.61 -10.20
CA LEU A 116 14.50 -14.94 -9.76
C LEU A 116 13.40 -15.53 -10.67
N GLN A 117 12.45 -14.71 -11.12
CA GLN A 117 11.44 -15.16 -12.09
C GLN A 117 12.09 -15.60 -13.42
N ASP A 118 13.07 -14.85 -13.92
CA ASP A 118 13.83 -15.22 -15.12
C ASP A 118 14.56 -16.55 -14.93
N GLN A 119 15.18 -16.76 -13.77
CA GLN A 119 15.85 -18.00 -13.43
C GLN A 119 14.88 -19.18 -13.34
N TYR A 120 13.70 -18.96 -12.77
CA TYR A 120 12.69 -20.00 -12.64
C TYR A 120 12.09 -20.40 -13.99
N ASP A 121 11.79 -19.44 -14.86
CA ASP A 121 11.34 -19.70 -16.23
C ASP A 121 12.39 -20.49 -17.03
N ALA A 122 13.67 -20.14 -16.88
CA ALA A 122 14.77 -20.84 -17.53
C ALA A 122 14.97 -22.27 -16.98
N LEU A 123 14.79 -22.46 -15.68
CA LEU A 123 14.84 -23.77 -15.04
C LEU A 123 13.71 -24.66 -15.56
N PHE A 124 12.49 -24.15 -15.62
CA PHE A 124 11.33 -24.89 -16.13
C PHE A 124 11.49 -25.29 -17.61
N HIS A 125 12.10 -24.44 -18.45
CA HIS A 125 12.43 -24.83 -19.82
C HIS A 125 13.38 -26.03 -19.88
N LYS A 126 14.36 -26.11 -18.97
CA LYS A 126 15.28 -27.26 -18.88
C LYS A 126 14.54 -28.51 -18.43
N GLU A 127 13.63 -28.39 -17.48
CA GLU A 127 12.78 -29.51 -17.04
C GLU A 127 11.93 -30.05 -18.19
N LEU A 128 11.30 -29.17 -18.98
CA LEU A 128 10.52 -29.59 -20.15
C LEU A 128 11.37 -30.36 -21.17
N ALA A 129 12.62 -29.93 -21.42
CA ALA A 129 13.55 -30.64 -22.29
C ALA A 129 13.90 -32.03 -21.72
N LEU A 130 14.18 -32.13 -20.42
CA LEU A 130 14.46 -33.40 -19.75
C LEU A 130 13.25 -34.35 -19.78
N ILE A 131 12.02 -33.83 -19.62
CA ILE A 131 10.79 -34.62 -19.76
C ILE A 131 10.68 -35.19 -21.18
N GLN A 132 10.95 -34.38 -22.21
CA GLN A 132 10.94 -34.83 -23.61
C GLN A 132 12.01 -35.88 -23.92
N GLU A 133 13.16 -35.80 -23.26
CA GLU A 133 14.25 -36.78 -23.32
C GLU A 133 13.99 -38.04 -22.46
N ASN A 134 12.83 -38.17 -21.83
CA ASN A 134 12.49 -39.23 -20.85
C ASN A 134 13.41 -39.29 -19.61
N ARG A 135 14.12 -38.20 -19.29
CA ARG A 135 15.04 -38.07 -18.15
C ARG A 135 14.33 -37.51 -16.92
N MET A 136 13.28 -38.22 -16.49
CA MET A 136 12.37 -37.77 -15.42
C MET A 136 13.03 -37.59 -14.06
N GLU A 137 13.99 -38.46 -13.72
CA GLU A 137 14.70 -38.39 -12.45
C GLU A 137 15.52 -37.09 -12.34
N GLU A 138 16.21 -36.72 -13.43
CA GLU A 138 16.98 -35.48 -13.50
C GLU A 138 16.08 -34.24 -13.47
N ALA A 139 14.93 -34.29 -14.16
CA ALA A 139 13.94 -33.22 -14.11
C ALA A 139 13.38 -33.03 -12.69
N SER A 140 13.08 -34.13 -11.99
CA SER A 140 12.59 -34.08 -10.61
C SER A 140 13.64 -33.56 -9.63
N LEU A 141 14.90 -33.99 -9.78
CA LEU A 141 16.01 -33.50 -8.95
C LEU A 141 16.25 -32.01 -9.14
N LEU A 142 16.21 -31.53 -10.39
CA LEU A 142 16.36 -30.10 -10.70
C LEU A 142 15.25 -29.26 -10.04
N SER A 143 14.02 -29.75 -10.10
CA SER A 143 12.84 -29.14 -9.48
C SER A 143 12.93 -29.10 -7.95
N GLU A 144 13.32 -30.21 -7.32
CA GLU A 144 13.39 -30.33 -5.86
C GLU A 144 14.54 -29.55 -5.21
N GLN A 145 15.64 -29.35 -5.94
CA GLN A 145 16.81 -28.64 -5.45
C GLN A 145 16.78 -27.15 -5.83
N ASP A 146 16.89 -26.87 -7.12
CA ASP A 146 17.03 -25.49 -7.61
C ASP A 146 15.67 -24.80 -7.71
N GLY A 147 14.65 -25.48 -8.24
CA GLY A 147 13.28 -24.94 -8.37
C GLY A 147 12.73 -24.51 -7.01
N LYS A 148 12.73 -25.43 -6.03
CA LYS A 148 12.29 -25.16 -4.66
C LYS A 148 13.04 -23.98 -4.02
N ARG A 149 14.36 -23.91 -4.17
CA ARG A 149 15.17 -22.81 -3.61
C ARG A 149 14.80 -21.46 -4.22
N ILE A 150 14.55 -21.41 -5.52
CA ILE A 150 14.12 -20.19 -6.20
C ILE A 150 12.72 -19.77 -5.71
N ILE A 151 11.78 -20.69 -5.63
CA ILE A 151 10.41 -20.44 -5.16
C ILE A 151 10.41 -19.93 -3.71
N GLU A 152 11.18 -20.55 -2.81
CA GLU A 152 11.30 -20.12 -1.42
C GLU A 152 11.88 -18.69 -1.31
N ALA A 153 12.90 -18.38 -2.11
CA ALA A 153 13.48 -17.04 -2.17
C ALA A 153 12.47 -16.00 -2.69
N MET A 154 11.74 -16.32 -3.76
CA MET A 154 10.69 -15.47 -4.30
C MET A 154 9.57 -15.24 -3.28
N ALA A 155 9.07 -16.29 -2.65
CA ALA A 155 8.06 -16.22 -1.60
C ALA A 155 8.53 -15.36 -0.42
N GLY A 156 9.81 -15.48 -0.03
CA GLY A 156 10.44 -14.63 0.98
C GLY A 156 10.37 -13.15 0.62
N TYR A 157 10.79 -12.78 -0.60
CA TYR A 157 10.74 -11.39 -1.08
C TYR A 157 9.31 -10.85 -1.18
N VAL A 158 8.35 -11.66 -1.66
CA VAL A 158 6.93 -11.25 -1.73
C VAL A 158 6.36 -11.01 -0.34
N ARG A 159 6.70 -11.86 0.66
CA ARG A 159 6.31 -11.65 2.07
C ARG A 159 6.92 -10.37 2.65
N ILE A 160 8.17 -10.04 2.31
CA ILE A 160 8.79 -8.78 2.73
C ILE A 160 8.00 -7.59 2.18
N ILE A 161 7.56 -7.64 0.92
CA ILE A 161 6.72 -6.59 0.32
C ILE A 161 5.40 -6.47 1.06
N GLY A 162 4.69 -7.60 1.27
CA GLY A 162 3.42 -7.62 1.99
C GLY A 162 3.54 -7.05 3.40
N LYS A 163 4.48 -7.56 4.21
CA LYS A 163 4.70 -7.13 5.60
C LYS A 163 5.05 -5.65 5.70
N LYS A 164 5.98 -5.16 4.87
CA LYS A 164 6.39 -3.75 4.90
C LYS A 164 5.25 -2.82 4.47
N THR A 165 4.38 -3.29 3.58
CA THR A 165 3.19 -2.53 3.16
C THR A 165 2.15 -2.49 4.28
N GLU A 166 1.91 -3.61 4.95
CA GLU A 166 1.04 -3.71 6.13
C GLU A 166 1.51 -2.78 7.27
N GLU A 167 2.80 -2.80 7.60
CA GLU A 167 3.40 -1.88 8.59
C GLU A 167 3.23 -0.40 8.21
N ASN A 168 3.22 -0.08 6.91
CA ASN A 168 2.97 1.29 6.45
C ASN A 168 1.50 1.68 6.57
N ILE A 169 0.58 0.77 6.24
CA ILE A 169 -0.86 0.96 6.44
C ILE A 169 -1.15 1.21 7.92
N ASP A 170 -0.64 0.36 8.81
CA ASP A 170 -0.87 0.47 10.25
C ASP A 170 -0.35 1.79 10.81
N ARG A 171 0.87 2.19 10.45
CA ARG A 171 1.44 3.48 10.87
C ARG A 171 0.60 4.67 10.39
N ARG A 172 0.20 4.68 9.11
CA ARG A 172 -0.63 5.77 8.57
C ARG A 172 -2.04 5.77 9.17
N MET A 173 -2.59 4.61 9.50
CA MET A 173 -3.89 4.48 10.17
C MET A 173 -3.85 5.06 11.59
N ILE A 174 -2.78 4.78 12.35
CA ILE A 174 -2.56 5.37 13.67
C ILE A 174 -2.46 6.90 13.57
N LEU A 175 -1.68 7.42 12.61
CA LEU A 175 -1.55 8.86 12.38
C LEU A 175 -2.90 9.50 11.97
N PHE A 176 -3.67 8.83 11.11
CA PHE A 176 -5.00 9.29 10.71
C PHE A 176 -5.94 9.41 11.92
N LYS A 177 -5.94 8.41 12.80
CA LYS A 177 -6.75 8.42 14.03
C LYS A 177 -6.35 9.57 14.96
N ASP A 178 -5.06 9.77 15.18
CA ASP A 178 -4.54 10.82 16.07
C ASP A 178 -4.84 12.23 15.54
N GLN A 179 -4.59 12.46 14.24
CA GLN A 179 -4.89 13.74 13.60
C GLN A 179 -6.40 14.02 13.58
N GLY A 180 -7.23 13.00 13.36
CA GLY A 180 -8.69 13.15 13.35
C GLY A 180 -9.26 13.54 14.71
N LEU A 181 -8.77 12.89 15.77
CA LEU A 181 -9.17 13.22 17.15
C LEU A 181 -8.74 14.62 17.55
N THR A 182 -7.49 14.99 17.26
CA THR A 182 -6.94 16.32 17.60
C THR A 182 -7.67 17.44 16.86
N ALA A 183 -7.92 17.26 15.57
CA ALA A 183 -8.63 18.24 14.77
C ALA A 183 -10.07 18.45 15.20
N SER A 184 -10.78 17.36 15.52
CA SER A 184 -12.14 17.42 16.06
C SER A 184 -12.17 18.20 17.37
N ARG A 185 -11.26 17.89 18.30
CA ARG A 185 -11.15 18.61 19.57
C ARG A 185 -10.90 20.10 19.37
N ILE A 186 -9.92 20.48 18.56
CA ILE A 186 -9.59 21.90 18.31
C ILE A 186 -10.77 22.63 17.67
N THR A 187 -11.45 22.01 16.70
CA THR A 187 -12.62 22.61 16.04
C THR A 187 -13.76 22.83 17.03
N ILE A 188 -14.06 21.85 17.90
CA ILE A 188 -15.08 21.97 18.94
C ILE A 188 -14.71 23.09 19.93
N THR A 189 -13.47 23.10 20.42
CA THR A 189 -13.02 24.12 21.39
C THR A 189 -13.07 25.52 20.81
N LEU A 190 -12.59 25.72 19.57
CA LEU A 190 -12.68 27.01 18.89
C LEU A 190 -14.14 27.43 18.65
N SER A 191 -15.00 26.49 18.27
CA SER A 191 -16.42 26.79 18.04
C SER A 191 -17.11 27.24 19.34
N ILE A 192 -16.87 26.54 20.45
CA ILE A 192 -17.40 26.93 21.76
C ILE A 192 -16.85 28.29 22.20
N LEU A 193 -15.54 28.54 22.04
CA LEU A 193 -14.94 29.83 22.37
C LEU A 193 -15.50 30.96 21.51
N SER A 194 -15.75 30.72 20.22
CA SER A 194 -16.35 31.72 19.32
C SER A 194 -17.76 32.10 19.74
N LEU A 195 -18.56 31.13 20.20
CA LEU A 195 -19.91 31.36 20.72
C LEU A 195 -19.84 32.17 22.03
N ILE A 196 -19.01 31.76 22.99
CA ILE A 196 -18.88 32.46 24.29
C ILE A 196 -18.38 33.90 24.09
N ALA A 197 -17.40 34.12 23.21
CA ALA A 197 -16.89 35.44 22.91
C ALA A 197 -17.98 36.36 22.31
N GLY A 198 -18.86 35.82 21.47
CA GLY A 198 -20.00 36.54 20.92
C GLY A 198 -21.07 36.89 21.96
N PHE A 199 -21.24 36.07 23.01
CA PHE A 199 -22.20 36.33 24.09
C PHE A 199 -21.67 37.24 25.22
N SER A 200 -20.35 37.28 25.43
CA SER A 200 -19.74 37.92 26.61
C SER A 200 -19.25 39.36 26.41
N LEU A 201 -19.28 39.93 25.19
CA LEU A 201 -18.83 41.30 24.87
C LEU A 201 -19.97 42.24 24.50
#